data_AF-A0A7C4B8H8-F1
#
_entry.id   AF-A0A7C4B8H8-F1
#
_cell.length_a   1.000
_cell.length_b   1.000
_cell.length_c   1.000
_cell.angle_alpha   90.00
_cell.angle_beta   90.00
_cell.angle_gamma   90.00
#
_symmetry.space_group_name_H-M   'P 1'
#
loop_
_entity.id
_entity.type
_entity.pdbx_description
1 polymer ?
#
loop_
_entity_poly.entity_id
_entity_poly.type
_entity_poly.pdbx_seq_one_letter_code
_entity_poly.pdbx_strand_id
1 'polypeptide(L)'
;MERYSFTPRRGVVITPKTAELLLASQGCLQVPVNFGLKTITACVNPPRSELLLEHGRIEVATEVLARLVGSDKLLYAGPEGAYFLEVRERSYYKLRYLGEKVAPTLEINGIHMHNIVGTDPLSDARRKVELAGVRRGARVLDVCTGLGYTACQSLLRGASVVTVERDENVLWIAEHNPFSALLERAEIILGDAFEVLDQLEDESFDNVIHDPPTFALAGELYSLEFYLKLHRVMRKGARIFHYTGAPGKHRGLNLAKGVAQRLRRAGFTVERVIEGYGIVAVKN
;
A
#
# COMPACT_ATOMS: atom_id res chain seq x y z
N MET A 1 5.79 7.35 20.62
CA MET A 1 5.52 6.98 19.22
C MET A 1 6.78 7.16 18.39
N GLU A 2 7.20 6.12 17.67
CA GLU A 2 8.32 6.18 16.72
C GLU A 2 7.82 6.72 15.37
N ARG A 3 8.41 7.82 14.89
CA ARG A 3 8.08 8.38 13.58
C ARG A 3 8.99 7.78 12.52
N TYR A 4 8.42 7.30 11.43
CA TYR A 4 9.17 6.79 10.30
C TYR A 4 9.41 7.88 9.26
N SER A 5 10.67 8.08 8.85
CA SER A 5 11.04 9.06 7.84
C SER A 5 10.98 8.43 6.44
N PHE A 6 9.79 8.41 5.83
CA PHE A 6 9.59 7.83 4.51
C PHE A 6 10.30 8.61 3.41
N THR A 7 11.20 7.95 2.67
CA THR A 7 11.93 8.57 1.57
C THR A 7 11.82 7.71 0.30
N PRO A 8 11.10 8.15 -0.74
CA PRO A 8 11.08 7.46 -2.02
C PRO A 8 12.50 7.24 -2.55
N ARG A 9 12.83 6.00 -2.92
CA ARG A 9 14.18 5.62 -3.33
C ARG A 9 14.49 6.24 -4.68
N ARG A 10 15.70 6.80 -4.78
CA ARG A 10 16.18 7.50 -5.99
C ARG A 10 16.59 6.51 -7.06
N GLY A 11 15.65 5.85 -7.71
CA GLY A 11 15.94 4.92 -8.79
C GLY A 11 14.73 4.66 -9.67
N VAL A 12 14.78 3.55 -10.39
CA VAL A 12 13.68 3.10 -11.25
C VAL A 12 13.40 1.63 -11.02
N VAL A 13 12.16 1.24 -11.27
CA VAL A 13 11.71 -0.15 -11.29
C VAL A 13 11.68 -0.64 -12.73
N ILE A 14 12.41 -1.72 -12.99
CA ILE A 14 12.40 -2.46 -14.25
C ILE A 14 11.35 -3.56 -14.13
N THR A 15 10.39 -3.55 -15.04
CA THR A 15 9.34 -4.57 -15.11
C THR A 15 9.76 -5.73 -16.01
N PRO A 16 9.04 -6.87 -15.98
CA PRO A 16 9.20 -7.93 -16.97
C PRO A 16 9.14 -7.44 -18.42
N LYS A 17 8.27 -6.47 -18.71
CA LYS A 17 8.14 -5.89 -20.07
C LYS A 17 9.33 -5.02 -20.45
N THR A 18 9.86 -4.21 -19.55
CA THR A 18 11.10 -3.46 -19.79
C THR A 18 12.27 -4.41 -20.02
N ALA A 19 12.36 -5.49 -19.24
CA ALA A 19 13.43 -6.47 -19.38
C ALA A 19 13.39 -7.19 -20.74
N GLU A 20 12.20 -7.58 -21.23
CA GLU A 20 12.00 -8.12 -22.58
C GLU A 20 12.55 -7.17 -23.65
N LEU A 21 12.25 -5.87 -23.55
CA LEU A 21 12.73 -4.86 -24.50
C LEU A 21 14.26 -4.70 -24.46
N LEU A 22 14.85 -4.64 -23.26
CA LEU A 22 16.30 -4.50 -23.11
C LEU A 22 17.03 -5.71 -23.69
N LEU A 23 16.54 -6.93 -23.46
CA LEU A 23 17.16 -8.16 -23.95
C LEU A 23 17.04 -8.35 -25.46
N ALA A 24 16.01 -7.78 -26.09
CA ALA A 24 15.79 -7.85 -27.53
C ALA A 24 16.50 -6.74 -28.32
N SER A 25 17.22 -5.84 -27.66
CA SER A 25 17.78 -4.62 -28.26
C SER A 25 19.30 -4.59 -28.27
N GLN A 26 19.88 -3.71 -29.10
CA GLN A 26 21.31 -3.38 -29.11
C GLN A 26 21.48 -1.86 -29.29
N GLY A 27 22.55 -1.32 -28.71
CA GLY A 27 22.82 0.12 -28.74
C GLY A 27 21.89 0.91 -27.81
N CYS A 28 21.82 2.22 -28.01
CA CYS A 28 21.06 3.11 -27.14
C CYS A 28 19.62 3.31 -27.62
N LEU A 29 18.65 3.13 -26.73
CA LEU A 29 17.23 3.28 -26.99
C LEU A 29 16.47 3.86 -25.79
N GLN A 30 15.27 4.38 -26.04
CA GLN A 30 14.34 4.77 -25.00
C GLN A 30 13.57 3.53 -24.51
N VAL A 31 13.55 3.29 -23.20
CA VAL A 31 12.81 2.17 -22.59
C VAL A 31 11.85 2.67 -21.50
N PRO A 32 10.64 2.08 -21.40
CA PRO A 32 9.73 2.38 -20.29
C PRO A 32 10.30 1.84 -18.98
N VAL A 33 10.13 2.56 -17.89
CA VAL A 33 10.45 2.13 -16.52
C VAL A 33 9.34 2.58 -15.58
N ASN A 34 9.36 2.14 -14.32
CA ASN A 34 8.32 2.43 -13.33
C ASN A 34 6.94 2.05 -13.88
N PHE A 35 6.78 0.83 -14.38
CA PHE A 35 5.51 0.36 -14.95
C PHE A 35 5.02 1.23 -16.11
N GLY A 36 5.94 1.82 -16.88
CA GLY A 36 5.63 2.68 -18.02
C GLY A 36 5.17 4.08 -17.64
N LEU A 37 5.34 4.49 -16.37
CA LEU A 37 5.08 5.86 -15.92
C LEU A 37 6.19 6.83 -16.35
N LYS A 38 7.38 6.32 -16.66
CA LYS A 38 8.54 7.11 -17.10
C LYS A 38 9.25 6.39 -18.24
N THR A 39 10.02 7.15 -19.00
CA THR A 39 10.95 6.62 -20.00
C THR A 39 12.36 7.10 -19.66
N ILE A 40 13.34 6.23 -19.87
CA ILE A 40 14.76 6.55 -19.74
C ILE A 40 15.52 6.08 -20.97
N THR A 41 16.70 6.64 -21.20
CA THR A 41 17.66 6.08 -22.14
C THR A 41 18.34 4.86 -21.49
N ALA A 42 18.46 3.77 -22.24
CA ALA A 42 19.30 2.64 -21.90
C ALA A 42 20.23 2.33 -23.07
N CYS A 43 21.47 1.94 -22.80
CA CYS A 43 22.43 1.50 -23.81
C CYS A 43 22.76 0.02 -23.58
N VAL A 44 22.30 -0.83 -24.49
CA VAL A 44 22.42 -2.28 -24.40
C VAL A 44 23.69 -2.74 -25.13
N ASN A 45 24.66 -3.21 -24.35
CA ASN A 45 25.95 -3.74 -24.81
C ASN A 45 26.21 -5.08 -24.08
N PRO A 46 25.67 -6.21 -24.59
CA PRO A 46 25.77 -7.50 -23.92
C PRO A 46 27.22 -7.83 -23.51
N PRO A 47 27.43 -8.36 -22.29
CA PRO A 47 26.44 -8.95 -21.38
C PRO A 47 25.80 -7.96 -20.38
N ARG A 48 25.85 -6.65 -20.63
CA ARG A 48 25.30 -5.62 -19.73
C ARG A 48 24.42 -4.59 -20.46
N SER A 49 23.54 -3.94 -19.70
CA SER A 49 22.77 -2.78 -20.14
C SER A 49 23.04 -1.63 -19.19
N GLU A 50 23.46 -0.48 -19.73
CA GLU A 50 23.66 0.76 -18.97
C GLU A 50 22.35 1.56 -18.98
N LEU A 51 21.77 1.82 -17.81
CA LEU A 51 20.58 2.64 -17.64
C LEU A 51 21.00 4.06 -17.26
N LEU A 52 20.58 5.05 -18.05
CA LEU A 52 20.88 6.46 -17.79
C LEU A 52 19.76 7.05 -16.92
N LEU A 53 20.04 7.22 -15.64
CA LEU A 53 19.14 7.80 -14.65
C LEU A 53 19.48 9.29 -14.43
N GLU A 54 18.59 10.03 -13.78
CA GLU A 54 18.80 11.46 -13.48
C GLU A 54 20.05 11.73 -12.64
N HIS A 55 20.44 10.78 -11.77
CA HIS A 55 21.50 10.95 -10.78
C HIS A 55 22.71 10.04 -11.03
N GLY A 56 22.83 9.46 -12.22
CA GLY A 56 23.95 8.58 -12.55
C GLY A 56 23.57 7.50 -13.54
N ARG A 57 24.47 6.53 -13.70
CA ARG A 57 24.31 5.40 -14.61
C ARG A 57 24.38 4.12 -13.82
N ILE A 58 23.47 3.19 -14.12
CA ILE A 58 23.41 1.89 -13.46
C ILE A 58 23.53 0.80 -14.50
N GLU A 59 24.51 -0.09 -14.31
CA GLU A 59 24.64 -1.29 -15.14
C GLU A 59 23.79 -2.43 -14.58
N VAL A 60 23.08 -3.11 -15.48
CA VAL A 60 22.33 -4.32 -15.16
C VAL A 60 22.79 -5.45 -16.08
N ALA A 61 23.14 -6.60 -15.51
CA ALA A 61 23.58 -7.75 -16.28
C ALA A 61 22.41 -8.41 -17.03
N THR A 62 22.67 -8.91 -18.25
CA THR A 62 21.70 -9.64 -19.08
C THR A 62 21.07 -10.82 -18.33
N GLU A 63 21.84 -11.55 -17.53
CA GLU A 63 21.34 -12.67 -16.71
C GLU A 63 20.32 -12.24 -15.63
N VAL A 64 20.47 -11.03 -15.08
CA VAL A 64 19.53 -10.48 -14.10
C VAL A 64 18.24 -10.06 -14.80
N LEU A 65 18.34 -9.40 -15.95
CA LEU A 65 17.18 -9.05 -16.78
C LEU A 65 16.41 -10.30 -17.24
N ALA A 66 17.12 -11.37 -17.63
CA ALA A 66 16.49 -12.62 -18.06
C ALA A 66 15.61 -13.25 -16.98
N ARG A 67 15.95 -13.06 -15.69
CA ARG A 67 15.15 -13.55 -14.56
C ARG A 67 13.85 -12.79 -14.35
N LEU A 68 13.67 -11.62 -14.96
CA LEU A 68 12.41 -10.86 -14.92
C LEU A 68 11.42 -11.36 -15.99
N VAL A 69 11.91 -11.78 -17.16
CA VAL A 69 11.07 -12.18 -18.30
C VAL A 69 10.13 -13.31 -17.91
N GLY A 70 8.84 -13.14 -18.17
CA GLY A 70 7.79 -14.11 -17.82
C GLY A 70 7.55 -14.30 -16.32
N SER A 71 8.21 -13.54 -15.45
CA SER A 71 8.01 -13.59 -14.00
C SER A 71 7.02 -12.52 -13.53
N ASP A 72 6.68 -12.54 -12.24
CA ASP A 72 5.93 -11.50 -11.54
C ASP A 72 6.83 -10.60 -10.67
N LYS A 73 8.15 -10.71 -10.85
CA LYS A 73 9.16 -10.00 -10.06
C LYS A 73 9.44 -8.62 -10.64
N LEU A 74 9.99 -7.78 -9.80
CA LEU A 74 10.41 -6.43 -10.12
C LEU A 74 11.85 -6.22 -9.67
N LEU A 75 12.62 -5.51 -10.48
CA LEU A 75 14.00 -5.14 -10.17
C LEU A 75 14.06 -3.64 -9.95
N TYR A 76 14.58 -3.22 -8.81
CA TYR A 76 15.00 -1.84 -8.63
C TYR A 76 16.40 -1.64 -9.21
N ALA A 77 16.63 -0.48 -9.81
CA ALA A 77 17.93 -0.01 -10.27
C ALA A 77 18.12 1.45 -9.85
N GLY A 78 19.13 1.72 -9.02
CA GLY A 78 19.44 3.04 -8.50
C GLY A 78 20.84 3.11 -7.87
N PRO A 79 21.19 4.19 -7.14
CA PRO A 79 22.50 4.40 -6.54
C PRO A 79 23.02 3.27 -5.66
N GLU A 80 22.12 2.49 -5.06
CA GLU A 80 22.44 1.34 -4.20
C GLU A 80 22.71 0.06 -5.01
N GLY A 81 22.63 0.13 -6.33
CA GLY A 81 22.79 -0.99 -7.26
C GLY A 81 21.45 -1.47 -7.84
N ALA A 82 21.47 -2.71 -8.33
CA ALA A 82 20.30 -3.35 -8.90
C ALA A 82 19.95 -4.65 -8.16
N TYR A 83 18.72 -4.73 -7.64
CA TYR A 83 18.27 -5.86 -6.83
C TYR A 83 16.76 -6.09 -6.97
N PHE A 84 16.32 -7.32 -6.72
CA PHE A 84 14.90 -7.65 -6.73
C PHE A 84 14.21 -7.01 -5.54
N LEU A 85 12.99 -6.52 -5.75
CA LEU A 85 12.15 -5.94 -4.69
C LEU A 85 11.51 -7.05 -3.85
N GLU A 86 12.38 -7.77 -3.13
CA GLU A 86 12.10 -8.88 -2.25
C GLU A 86 12.84 -8.70 -0.92
N VAL A 87 12.19 -9.02 0.19
CA VAL A 87 12.82 -9.13 1.51
C VAL A 87 12.67 -10.56 2.00
N ARG A 88 13.78 -11.15 2.48
CA ARG A 88 13.88 -12.55 2.92
C ARG A 88 14.49 -12.60 4.32
N GLU A 89 13.65 -12.33 5.31
CA GLU A 89 14.04 -12.41 6.72
C GLU A 89 13.21 -13.49 7.40
N ARG A 90 12.50 -13.14 8.48
CA ARG A 90 11.56 -14.04 9.16
C ARG A 90 10.36 -14.40 8.27
N SER A 91 9.94 -13.48 7.41
CA SER A 91 8.90 -13.67 6.40
C SER A 91 9.45 -13.30 5.03
N TYR A 92 8.74 -13.73 3.99
CA TYR A 92 9.05 -13.39 2.61
C TYR A 92 8.11 -12.29 2.11
N TYR A 93 8.68 -11.19 1.65
CA TYR A 93 7.96 -10.06 1.10
C TYR A 93 8.38 -9.86 -0.35
N LYS A 94 7.44 -9.50 -1.23
CA LYS A 94 7.70 -9.21 -2.63
C LYS A 94 6.78 -8.11 -3.14
N LEU A 95 7.34 -7.14 -3.87
CA LEU A 95 6.53 -6.28 -4.73
C LEU A 95 6.20 -7.04 -6.02
N ARG A 96 4.92 -7.36 -6.21
CA ARG A 96 4.44 -8.22 -7.30
C ARG A 96 3.94 -7.38 -8.47
N TYR A 97 4.47 -7.67 -9.65
CA TYR A 97 4.03 -7.07 -10.92
C TYR A 97 2.63 -7.57 -11.31
N LEU A 98 1.75 -6.62 -11.67
CA LEU A 98 0.39 -6.90 -12.15
C LEU A 98 0.16 -6.49 -13.61
N GLY A 99 1.05 -5.68 -14.19
CA GLY A 99 0.94 -5.16 -15.54
C GLY A 99 1.55 -3.76 -15.69
N GLU A 100 1.78 -3.34 -16.93
CA GLU A 100 2.18 -1.96 -17.24
C GLU A 100 1.04 -1.01 -16.91
N LYS A 101 1.37 0.16 -16.35
CA LYS A 101 0.43 1.19 -15.89
C LYS A 101 -0.56 0.73 -14.82
N VAL A 102 -0.31 -0.42 -14.20
CA VAL A 102 -1.09 -0.96 -13.08
C VAL A 102 -0.19 -0.96 -11.85
N ALA A 103 -0.70 -0.42 -10.73
CA ALA A 103 0.05 -0.44 -9.48
C ALA A 103 0.30 -1.88 -9.01
N PRO A 104 1.49 -2.21 -8.51
CA PRO A 104 1.79 -3.54 -8.00
C PRO A 104 1.00 -3.86 -6.73
N THR A 105 0.95 -5.14 -6.36
CA THR A 105 0.52 -5.55 -5.01
C THR A 105 1.72 -5.96 -4.17
N LEU A 106 1.65 -5.71 -2.88
CA LEU A 106 2.50 -6.39 -1.91
C LEU A 106 2.02 -7.84 -1.75
N GLU A 107 2.99 -8.75 -1.69
CA GLU A 107 2.81 -10.15 -1.34
C GLU A 107 3.64 -10.46 -0.10
N ILE A 108 3.00 -11.06 0.92
CA ILE A 108 3.67 -11.52 2.15
C ILE A 108 3.39 -13.01 2.29
N ASN A 109 4.43 -13.83 2.31
CA ASN A 109 4.35 -15.29 2.37
C ASN A 109 3.38 -15.89 1.33
N GLY A 110 3.36 -15.33 0.11
CA GLY A 110 2.48 -15.78 -0.98
C GLY A 110 1.03 -15.27 -0.91
N ILE A 111 0.68 -14.47 0.09
CA ILE A 111 -0.65 -13.87 0.23
C ILE A 111 -0.63 -12.46 -0.35
N HIS A 112 -1.58 -12.13 -1.23
CA HIS A 112 -1.75 -10.77 -1.73
C HIS A 112 -2.37 -9.87 -0.65
N MET A 113 -1.78 -8.70 -0.44
CA MET A 113 -2.26 -7.73 0.56
C MET A 113 -3.33 -6.77 0.02
N HIS A 114 -3.50 -6.68 -1.30
CA HIS A 114 -4.49 -5.80 -1.93
C HIS A 114 -5.62 -6.61 -2.60
N ASN A 115 -6.80 -6.01 -2.69
CA ASN A 115 -7.88 -6.54 -3.49
C ASN A 115 -7.57 -6.32 -4.98
N ILE A 116 -7.40 -7.41 -5.73
CA ILE A 116 -7.07 -7.41 -7.17
C ILE A 116 -8.05 -8.24 -8.00
N VAL A 117 -9.17 -8.69 -7.39
CA VAL A 117 -10.17 -9.52 -8.06
C VAL A 117 -11.24 -8.62 -8.65
N GLY A 118 -11.28 -8.50 -9.98
CA GLY A 118 -12.23 -7.63 -10.68
C GLY A 118 -11.99 -6.13 -10.47
N THR A 119 -10.80 -5.76 -9.95
CA THR A 119 -10.36 -4.39 -9.71
C THR A 119 -8.83 -4.35 -9.72
N ASP A 120 -8.23 -3.15 -9.68
CA ASP A 120 -6.81 -2.92 -9.40
C ASP A 120 -6.60 -2.24 -8.04
N PRO A 121 -5.36 -2.23 -7.49
CA PRO A 121 -5.09 -1.67 -6.16
C PRO A 121 -5.44 -0.17 -6.01
N LEU A 122 -5.25 0.65 -7.04
CA LEU A 122 -5.53 2.08 -6.94
C LEU A 122 -7.02 2.38 -7.02
N SER A 123 -7.74 1.67 -7.89
CA SER A 123 -9.20 1.76 -7.97
C SER A 123 -9.86 1.31 -6.67
N ASP A 124 -9.37 0.22 -6.06
CA ASP A 124 -9.84 -0.22 -4.75
C ASP A 124 -9.56 0.81 -3.66
N ALA A 125 -8.32 1.32 -3.57
CA ALA A 125 -7.96 2.37 -2.62
C ALA A 125 -8.84 3.62 -2.78
N ARG A 126 -9.08 4.08 -4.01
CA ARG A 126 -9.96 5.22 -4.29
C ARG A 126 -11.38 4.97 -3.76
N ARG A 127 -11.93 3.78 -4.01
CA ARG A 127 -13.25 3.39 -3.51
C ARG A 127 -13.33 3.42 -1.98
N LYS A 128 -12.30 2.93 -1.28
CA LYS A 128 -12.21 2.99 0.20
C LYS A 128 -12.24 4.43 0.71
N VAL A 129 -11.44 5.32 0.11
CA VAL A 129 -11.38 6.75 0.46
C VAL A 129 -12.72 7.46 0.20
N GLU A 130 -13.40 7.12 -0.89
CA GLU A 130 -14.74 7.65 -1.22
C GLU A 130 -15.81 7.19 -0.22
N LEU A 131 -15.78 5.92 0.17
CA LEU A 131 -16.70 5.36 1.16
C LEU A 131 -16.47 5.94 2.55
N ALA A 132 -15.21 6.20 2.92
CA ALA A 132 -14.85 6.94 4.13
C ALA A 132 -15.31 8.41 4.09
N GLY A 133 -15.62 8.93 2.91
CA GLY A 133 -16.10 10.30 2.73
C GLY A 133 -15.04 11.37 2.97
N VAL A 134 -13.77 11.06 2.65
CA VAL A 134 -12.64 11.99 2.81
C VAL A 134 -12.82 13.21 1.91
N ARG A 135 -12.63 14.39 2.50
CA ARG A 135 -12.75 15.70 1.84
C ARG A 135 -11.46 16.49 1.99
N ARG A 136 -11.30 17.54 1.17
CA ARG A 136 -10.20 18.50 1.30
C ARG A 136 -10.18 19.10 2.70
N GLY A 137 -8.99 19.18 3.30
CA GLY A 137 -8.78 19.71 4.65
C GLY A 137 -9.09 18.73 5.78
N ALA A 138 -9.58 17.52 5.48
CA ALA A 138 -9.78 16.49 6.51
C ALA A 138 -8.43 16.01 7.08
N ARG A 139 -8.40 15.73 8.37
CA ARG A 139 -7.34 14.97 9.02
C ARG A 139 -7.74 13.50 9.07
N VAL A 140 -7.01 12.67 8.33
CA VAL A 140 -7.30 11.25 8.14
C VAL A 140 -6.33 10.40 8.96
N LEU A 141 -6.87 9.40 9.66
CA LEU A 141 -6.09 8.29 10.18
C LEU A 141 -6.24 7.10 9.23
N ASP A 142 -5.13 6.60 8.72
CA ASP A 142 -5.05 5.40 7.91
C ASP A 142 -4.38 4.29 8.74
N VAL A 143 -5.06 3.16 8.91
CA VAL A 143 -4.58 2.05 9.75
C VAL A 143 -4.15 0.90 8.86
N CYS A 144 -2.92 0.43 9.06
CA CYS A 144 -2.21 -0.55 8.23
C CYS A 144 -1.81 0.04 6.87
N THR A 145 -0.80 0.93 6.88
CA THR A 145 -0.30 1.66 5.70
C THR A 145 -0.16 0.76 4.47
N GLY A 146 0.50 -0.40 4.58
CA GLY A 146 0.80 -1.25 3.43
C GLY A 146 1.67 -0.51 2.41
N LEU A 147 1.27 -0.55 1.13
CA LEU A 147 1.89 0.29 0.08
C LEU A 147 1.36 1.74 0.07
N GLY A 148 0.50 2.10 1.02
CA GLY A 148 0.02 3.47 1.23
C GLY A 148 -1.00 3.96 0.22
N TYR A 149 -1.65 3.09 -0.55
CA TYR A 149 -2.53 3.54 -1.62
C TYR A 149 -3.74 4.34 -1.10
N THR A 150 -4.34 3.95 0.03
CA THR A 150 -5.43 4.70 0.68
C THR A 150 -4.95 6.03 1.27
N ALA A 151 -3.78 6.05 1.91
CA ALA A 151 -3.13 7.26 2.37
C ALA A 151 -2.83 8.23 1.21
N CYS A 152 -2.21 7.75 0.13
CA CYS A 152 -1.94 8.53 -1.09
C CYS A 152 -3.23 9.07 -1.72
N GLN A 153 -4.29 8.27 -1.85
CA GLN A 153 -5.58 8.73 -2.38
C GLN A 153 -6.23 9.80 -1.47
N SER A 154 -6.03 9.71 -0.16
CA SER A 154 -6.48 10.73 0.79
C SER A 154 -5.69 12.04 0.62
N LEU A 155 -4.35 11.95 0.52
CA LEU A 155 -3.48 13.10 0.25
C LEU A 155 -3.83 13.78 -1.09
N LEU A 156 -4.13 13.02 -2.15
CA LEU A 156 -4.56 13.56 -3.45
C LEU A 156 -5.88 14.34 -3.36
N ARG A 157 -6.73 14.07 -2.37
CA ARG A 157 -7.95 14.84 -2.08
C ARG A 157 -7.68 16.11 -1.26
N GLY A 158 -6.42 16.36 -0.90
CA GLY A 158 -6.01 17.50 -0.07
C GLY A 158 -6.29 17.30 1.41
N ALA A 159 -6.35 16.05 1.89
CA ALA A 159 -6.34 15.72 3.31
C ALA A 159 -4.91 15.76 3.87
N SER A 160 -4.78 15.91 5.19
CA SER A 160 -3.57 15.51 5.92
C SER A 160 -3.75 14.08 6.42
N VAL A 161 -2.68 13.28 6.39
CA VAL A 161 -2.75 11.86 6.73
C VAL A 161 -1.74 11.54 7.83
N VAL A 162 -2.23 10.89 8.89
CA VAL A 162 -1.42 10.10 9.81
C VAL A 162 -1.67 8.65 9.46
N THR A 163 -0.62 7.85 9.25
CA THR A 163 -0.76 6.43 8.96
C THR A 163 0.12 5.58 9.86
N VAL A 164 -0.34 4.37 10.19
CA VAL A 164 0.35 3.46 11.11
C VAL A 164 0.68 2.17 10.38
N GLU A 165 1.97 1.82 10.35
CA GLU A 165 2.46 0.54 9.87
C GLU A 165 3.26 -0.14 10.97
N ARG A 166 3.09 -1.45 11.12
CA ARG A 166 3.81 -2.23 12.13
C ARG A 166 5.16 -2.72 11.60
N ASP A 167 5.25 -2.94 10.30
CA ASP A 167 6.37 -3.67 9.69
C ASP A 167 7.24 -2.75 8.82
N GLU A 168 8.47 -2.52 9.27
CA GLU A 168 9.44 -1.68 8.54
C GLU A 168 9.79 -2.24 7.15
N ASN A 169 9.71 -3.56 6.95
CA ASN A 169 9.96 -4.19 5.65
C ASN A 169 8.89 -3.80 4.63
N VAL A 170 7.65 -3.59 5.09
CA VAL A 170 6.54 -3.12 4.24
C VAL A 170 6.80 -1.69 3.79
N LEU A 171 7.23 -0.82 4.72
CA LEU A 171 7.60 0.56 4.40
C LEU A 171 8.80 0.62 3.45
N TRP A 172 9.83 -0.21 3.68
CA TRP A 172 10.98 -0.32 2.78
C TRP A 172 10.53 -0.69 1.36
N ILE A 173 9.64 -1.68 1.19
CA ILE A 173 9.09 -2.01 -0.14
C ILE A 173 8.32 -0.82 -0.73
N ALA A 174 7.52 -0.12 0.08
CA ALA A 174 6.76 1.05 -0.35
C ALA A 174 7.70 2.18 -0.81
N GLU A 175 8.85 2.41 -0.18
CA GLU A 175 9.84 3.40 -0.61
C GLU A 175 10.38 3.14 -2.03
N HIS A 176 10.38 1.88 -2.46
CA HIS A 176 10.80 1.49 -3.82
C HIS A 176 9.66 1.52 -4.84
N ASN A 177 8.42 1.65 -4.39
CA ASN A 177 7.24 1.60 -5.25
C ASN A 177 6.92 3.01 -5.79
N PRO A 178 6.97 3.24 -7.11
CA PRO A 178 6.66 4.55 -7.70
C PRO A 178 5.24 5.04 -7.38
N PHE A 179 4.30 4.13 -7.15
CA PHE A 179 2.90 4.46 -6.80
C PHE A 179 2.72 4.87 -5.32
N SER A 180 3.74 4.68 -4.50
CA SER A 180 3.74 5.02 -3.07
C SER A 180 4.43 6.35 -2.78
N ALA A 181 5.04 7.01 -3.77
CA ALA A 181 5.89 8.18 -3.57
C ALA A 181 5.23 9.32 -2.76
N LEU A 182 3.91 9.49 -2.90
CA LEU A 182 3.17 10.54 -2.19
C LEU A 182 3.10 10.32 -0.66
N LEU A 183 3.42 9.12 -0.17
CA LEU A 183 3.54 8.83 1.26
C LEU A 183 4.58 9.71 1.97
N GLU A 184 5.55 10.28 1.25
CA GLU A 184 6.51 11.26 1.79
C GLU A 184 5.82 12.47 2.46
N ARG A 185 4.55 12.72 2.12
CA ARG A 185 3.73 13.83 2.66
C ARG A 185 2.86 13.41 3.85
N ALA A 186 2.83 12.13 4.21
CA ALA A 186 2.09 11.63 5.36
C ALA A 186 2.97 11.64 6.62
N GLU A 187 2.34 11.75 7.79
CA GLU A 187 2.97 11.42 9.06
C GLU A 187 2.88 9.90 9.27
N ILE A 188 4.00 9.19 9.14
CA ILE A 188 4.03 7.73 9.32
C ILE A 188 4.52 7.39 10.72
N ILE A 189 3.74 6.60 11.45
CA ILE A 189 4.11 6.04 12.76
C ILE A 189 4.45 4.57 12.55
N LEU A 190 5.68 4.19 12.93
CA LEU A 190 6.08 2.78 12.97
C LEU A 190 5.68 2.20 14.33
N GLY A 191 4.79 1.21 14.33
CA GLY A 191 4.34 0.55 15.55
C GLY A 191 3.04 -0.23 15.38
N ASP A 192 2.67 -0.95 16.44
CA ASP A 192 1.39 -1.65 16.48
C ASP A 192 0.24 -0.64 16.58
N ALA A 193 -0.70 -0.68 15.64
CA ALA A 193 -1.85 0.21 15.64
C ALA A 193 -2.70 0.11 16.91
N PHE A 194 -2.77 -1.07 17.54
CA PHE A 194 -3.51 -1.26 18.79
C PHE A 194 -2.94 -0.40 19.93
N GLU A 195 -1.61 -0.33 20.01
CA GLU A 195 -0.86 0.42 21.05
C GLU A 195 -0.66 1.89 20.67
N VAL A 196 -0.39 2.17 19.39
CA VAL A 196 -0.22 3.54 18.87
C VAL A 196 -1.49 4.35 19.10
N LEU A 197 -2.66 3.73 18.91
CA LEU A 197 -3.93 4.40 19.14
C LEU A 197 -4.09 4.92 20.57
N ASP A 198 -3.42 4.40 21.60
CA ASP A 198 -3.51 4.93 22.96
C ASP A 198 -2.75 6.26 23.14
N GLN A 199 -1.77 6.52 22.28
CA GLN A 199 -0.90 7.69 22.34
C GLN A 199 -1.42 8.86 21.48
N LEU A 200 -2.43 8.63 20.63
CA LEU A 200 -3.04 9.67 19.81
C LEU A 200 -4.01 10.52 20.62
N GLU A 201 -4.17 11.78 20.22
CA GLU A 201 -5.10 12.73 20.85
C GLU A 201 -6.57 12.34 20.59
N ASP A 202 -7.40 12.54 21.61
CA ASP A 202 -8.86 12.46 21.52
C ASP A 202 -9.39 13.40 20.42
N GLU A 203 -10.44 12.97 19.71
CA GLU A 203 -11.21 13.82 18.79
C GLU A 203 -10.36 14.63 17.79
N SER A 204 -9.31 14.01 17.27
CA SER A 204 -8.35 14.63 16.36
C SER A 204 -8.62 14.33 14.89
N PHE A 205 -9.28 13.21 14.57
CA PHE A 205 -9.47 12.75 13.18
C PHE A 205 -10.88 12.96 12.64
N ASP A 206 -10.98 13.48 11.41
CA ASP A 206 -12.23 13.68 10.68
C ASP A 206 -12.69 12.43 9.94
N ASN A 207 -11.73 11.56 9.57
CA ASN A 207 -12.01 10.29 8.92
C ASN A 207 -11.01 9.21 9.37
N VAL A 208 -11.46 7.96 9.36
CA VAL A 208 -10.60 6.79 9.52
C VAL A 208 -10.76 5.85 8.33
N ILE A 209 -9.64 5.38 7.78
CA ILE A 209 -9.60 4.25 6.86
C ILE A 209 -8.92 3.10 7.60
N HIS A 210 -9.70 2.05 7.88
CA HIS A 210 -9.23 0.86 8.59
C HIS A 210 -9.19 -0.34 7.64
N ASP A 211 -8.01 -0.65 7.12
CA ASP A 211 -7.79 -1.68 6.10
C ASP A 211 -6.84 -2.78 6.61
N PRO A 212 -7.20 -3.50 7.70
CA PRO A 212 -6.29 -4.42 8.33
C PRO A 212 -6.06 -5.69 7.49
N PRO A 213 -4.99 -6.45 7.77
CA PRO A 213 -4.89 -7.85 7.35
C PRO A 213 -6.13 -8.65 7.73
N THR A 214 -6.26 -9.85 7.16
CA THR A 214 -7.41 -10.72 7.46
C THR A 214 -7.53 -10.99 8.97
N PHE A 215 -8.75 -11.26 9.44
CA PHE A 215 -9.03 -11.56 10.84
C PHE A 215 -8.11 -12.66 11.44
N ALA A 216 -7.69 -13.63 10.64
CA ALA A 216 -6.79 -14.70 11.09
C ALA A 216 -5.36 -14.20 11.39
N LEU A 217 -4.94 -13.11 10.75
CA LEU A 217 -3.60 -12.52 10.91
C LEU A 217 -3.59 -11.40 11.96
N ALA A 218 -4.68 -10.64 12.09
CA ALA A 218 -4.73 -9.43 12.91
C ALA A 218 -6.06 -9.30 13.69
N GLY A 219 -6.46 -10.35 14.42
CA GLY A 219 -7.77 -10.42 15.09
C GLY A 219 -8.03 -9.30 16.11
N GLU A 220 -6.99 -8.76 16.74
CA GLU A 220 -7.08 -7.64 17.70
C GLU A 220 -7.64 -6.36 17.06
N LEU A 221 -7.33 -6.13 15.78
CA LEU A 221 -7.81 -5.00 14.99
C LEU A 221 -9.31 -5.09 14.63
N TYR A 222 -9.95 -6.21 14.95
CA TYR A 222 -11.39 -6.42 14.79
C TYR A 222 -12.14 -6.45 16.14
N SER A 223 -11.42 -6.22 17.25
CA SER A 223 -11.95 -6.31 18.61
C SER A 223 -12.82 -5.09 18.97
N LEU A 224 -13.66 -5.25 20.00
CA LEU A 224 -14.42 -4.13 20.55
C LEU A 224 -13.48 -3.06 21.12
N GLU A 225 -12.41 -3.48 21.79
CA GLU A 225 -11.44 -2.60 22.41
C GLU A 225 -10.75 -1.70 21.37
N PHE A 226 -10.32 -2.29 20.25
CA PHE A 226 -9.75 -1.52 19.15
C PHE A 226 -10.74 -0.49 18.60
N TYR A 227 -12.01 -0.86 18.45
CA TYR A 227 -13.04 0.09 18.02
C TYR A 227 -13.33 1.19 19.05
N LEU A 228 -13.22 0.92 20.35
CA LEU A 228 -13.32 1.95 21.39
C LEU A 228 -12.16 2.95 21.29
N LYS A 229 -10.93 2.46 21.04
CA LYS A 229 -9.76 3.32 20.81
C LYS A 229 -9.96 4.20 19.56
N LEU A 230 -10.46 3.64 18.46
CA LEU A 230 -10.82 4.40 17.26
C LEU A 230 -11.90 5.45 17.55
N HIS A 231 -12.94 5.09 18.30
CA HIS A 231 -14.00 6.02 18.68
C HIS A 231 -13.48 7.21 19.50
N ARG A 232 -12.49 6.98 20.39
CA ARG A 232 -11.86 8.03 21.19
C ARG A 232 -11.15 9.07 20.31
N VAL A 233 -10.31 8.62 19.37
CA VAL A 233 -9.47 9.52 18.55
C VAL A 233 -10.25 10.22 17.42
N MET A 234 -11.42 9.71 17.06
CA MET A 234 -12.28 10.29 16.02
C MET A 234 -13.08 11.49 16.55
N ARG A 235 -13.32 12.52 15.74
CA ARG A 235 -14.25 13.61 16.07
C ARG A 235 -15.71 13.16 16.05
N LYS A 236 -16.56 13.87 16.78
CA LYS A 236 -18.02 13.71 16.62
C LYS A 236 -18.42 13.93 15.15
N GLY A 237 -19.20 13.01 14.60
CA GLY A 237 -19.61 13.02 13.19
C GLY A 237 -18.55 12.52 12.20
N ALA A 238 -17.35 12.15 12.66
CA ALA A 238 -16.32 11.58 11.81
C ALA A 238 -16.74 10.19 11.28
N ARG A 239 -16.35 9.89 10.04
CA ARG A 239 -16.71 8.64 9.37
C ARG A 239 -15.52 7.69 9.32
N ILE A 240 -15.77 6.41 9.58
CA ILE A 240 -14.84 5.31 9.38
C ILE A 240 -15.30 4.43 8.22
N PHE A 241 -14.36 4.05 7.36
CA PHE A 241 -14.49 2.89 6.50
C PHE A 241 -13.61 1.76 7.04
N HIS A 242 -14.20 0.59 7.32
CA HIS A 242 -13.48 -0.60 7.71
C HIS A 242 -13.61 -1.68 6.63
N TYR A 243 -12.50 -2.04 6.00
CA TYR A 243 -12.43 -3.17 5.07
C TYR A 243 -12.45 -4.49 5.83
N THR A 244 -13.34 -5.40 5.44
CA THR A 244 -13.46 -6.74 6.05
C THR A 244 -13.16 -7.86 5.06
N GLY A 245 -13.08 -7.53 3.76
CA GLY A 245 -12.96 -8.48 2.66
C GLY A 245 -14.13 -9.46 2.56
N ALA A 246 -13.96 -10.47 1.71
CA ALA A 246 -14.88 -11.59 1.53
C ALA A 246 -14.18 -12.93 1.86
N PRO A 247 -13.95 -13.27 3.14
CA PRO A 247 -13.38 -14.56 3.49
C PRO A 247 -14.40 -15.67 3.25
N GLY A 248 -14.40 -16.28 2.05
CA GLY A 248 -15.24 -17.42 1.65
C GLY A 248 -16.75 -17.15 1.71
N LYS A 249 -17.52 -17.65 0.73
CA LYS A 249 -18.98 -17.45 0.62
C LYS A 249 -19.79 -17.83 1.89
N HIS A 250 -19.23 -18.60 2.82
CA HIS A 250 -19.89 -19.01 4.07
C HIS A 250 -19.33 -18.37 5.36
N ARG A 251 -18.13 -17.76 5.35
CA ARG A 251 -17.54 -17.10 6.53
C ARG A 251 -17.72 -15.58 6.53
N GLY A 252 -17.84 -14.95 5.35
CA GLY A 252 -17.96 -13.49 5.20
C GLY A 252 -19.21 -12.87 5.85
N LEU A 253 -20.38 -13.53 5.76
CA LEU A 253 -21.64 -13.01 6.32
C LEU A 253 -21.63 -12.91 7.86
N ASN A 254 -21.02 -13.88 8.54
CA ASN A 254 -20.89 -13.86 9.99
C ASN A 254 -19.87 -12.82 10.48
N LEU A 255 -18.78 -12.62 9.73
CA LEU A 255 -17.76 -11.63 10.09
C LEU A 255 -18.31 -10.21 10.00
N ALA A 256 -18.92 -9.83 8.88
CA ALA A 256 -19.47 -8.48 8.70
C ALA A 256 -20.54 -8.14 9.76
N LYS A 257 -21.42 -9.10 10.06
CA LYS A 257 -22.43 -8.93 11.13
C LYS A 257 -21.77 -8.70 12.50
N GLY A 258 -20.76 -9.50 12.84
CA GLY A 258 -20.01 -9.38 14.09
C GLY A 258 -19.26 -8.05 14.21
N VAL A 259 -18.62 -7.61 13.13
CA VAL A 259 -17.94 -6.30 13.06
C VAL A 259 -18.94 -5.17 13.26
N ALA A 260 -20.06 -5.18 12.53
CA ALA A 260 -21.11 -4.17 12.67
C ALA A 260 -21.67 -4.11 14.10
N GLN A 261 -21.86 -5.25 14.76
CA GLN A 261 -22.32 -5.29 16.14
C GLN A 261 -21.28 -4.69 17.10
N ARG A 262 -20.00 -5.00 16.92
CA ARG A 262 -18.92 -4.44 17.76
C ARG A 262 -18.72 -2.94 17.53
N LEU A 263 -18.82 -2.46 16.30
CA LEU A 263 -18.84 -1.02 16.00
C LEU A 263 -19.99 -0.31 16.72
N ARG A 264 -21.21 -0.86 16.68
CA ARG A 264 -22.35 -0.30 17.43
C ARG A 264 -22.09 -0.25 18.94
N ARG A 265 -21.53 -1.33 19.49
CA ARG A 265 -21.16 -1.40 20.92
C ARG A 265 -20.07 -0.40 21.30
N ALA A 266 -19.20 -0.02 20.37
CA ALA A 266 -18.18 1.00 20.57
C ALA A 266 -18.71 2.44 20.47
N GLY A 267 -20.00 2.64 20.15
CA GLY A 267 -20.63 3.96 20.06
C GLY A 267 -20.89 4.46 18.64
N PHE A 268 -20.50 3.70 17.61
CA PHE A 268 -20.73 4.09 16.21
C PHE A 268 -22.15 3.81 15.73
N THR A 269 -22.66 4.67 14.86
CA THR A 269 -23.80 4.36 13.99
C THR A 269 -23.30 3.73 12.70
N VAL A 270 -23.71 2.48 12.43
CA VAL A 270 -23.39 1.80 11.16
C VAL A 270 -24.33 2.29 10.06
N GLU A 271 -23.80 3.08 9.12
CA GLU A 271 -24.57 3.64 7.99
C GLU A 271 -24.76 2.63 6.86
N ARG A 272 -23.70 1.87 6.52
CA ARG A 272 -23.72 0.92 5.39
C ARG A 272 -22.91 -0.32 5.69
N VAL A 273 -23.45 -1.48 5.32
CA VAL A 273 -22.72 -2.76 5.26
C VAL A 273 -22.68 -3.18 3.80
N ILE A 274 -21.48 -3.21 3.22
CA ILE A 274 -21.26 -3.58 1.81
C ILE A 274 -20.83 -5.03 1.80
N GLU A 275 -21.73 -5.91 1.37
CA GLU A 275 -21.51 -7.35 1.39
C GLU A 275 -20.22 -7.74 0.66
N GLY A 276 -19.40 -8.55 1.33
CA GLY A 276 -18.11 -9.01 0.81
C GLY A 276 -17.03 -7.95 0.67
N TYR A 277 -17.21 -6.75 1.24
CA TYR A 277 -16.25 -5.66 1.06
C TYR A 277 -15.88 -4.96 2.37
N GLY A 278 -16.83 -4.26 2.99
CA GLY A 278 -16.52 -3.44 4.15
C GLY A 278 -17.73 -2.72 4.73
N ILE A 279 -17.48 -1.96 5.79
CA ILE A 279 -18.51 -1.30 6.60
C ILE A 279 -18.19 0.19 6.69
N VAL A 280 -19.22 1.01 6.54
CA VAL A 280 -19.16 2.46 6.80
C VAL A 280 -19.93 2.74 8.08
N ALA A 281 -19.27 3.42 9.02
CA ALA A 281 -19.88 3.84 10.27
C ALA A 281 -19.45 5.27 10.64
N VAL A 282 -20.22 5.92 11.50
CA VAL A 282 -20.02 7.31 11.93
C VAL A 282 -20.01 7.38 13.45
N LYS A 283 -19.10 8.17 14.01
CA LYS A 283 -19.09 8.48 15.45
C LYS A 283 -20.25 9.43 15.77
N ASN A 284 -21.08 9.04 16.74
CA ASN A 284 -22.22 9.83 17.20
C ASN A 284 -21.81 11.00 18.09
#